data_AF-A0A6H1ZMQ5-F1
#
_entry.id   AF-A0A6H1ZMQ5-F1
#
_cell.length_a   1.000
_cell.length_b   1.000
_cell.length_c   1.000
_cell.angle_alpha   90.00
_cell.angle_beta   90.00
_cell.angle_gamma   90.00
#
_symmetry.space_group_name_H-M   'P 1'
#
loop_
_entity.id
_entity.type
_entity.pdbx_description
1 polymer ?
#
loop_
_entity_poly.entity_id
_entity_poly.type
_entity_poly.pdbx_seq_one_letter_code
_entity_poly.pdbx_strand_id
1 'polypeptide(L)'
;KGKWNFVYNDENGAIKGAAEWKLNDGVNYLMWATDTSIARKELQGVDIVPDSGSARWTDVNNNWKTTLDPADYHTMKNASGSLMIANGNNLASIAYDGTFNPAVLNIRPGNLIKCIDERDDYTILGSYRKDSSEEGYIWSWIPTALNWVQKKRIAAKGVNCLINTETMLMQAGTDGKLFYSDFTNVVPLCKIPDGGQVEPGGVSILDGIAMFGVYGGTHTGIWSYGRKQKNRPSVLNFDYKLVQYQTSGSVVSTIAAVCAVNGVLYASWGITDGSTSEYGVNAVFSNYSEGIIYESLEFSAGKPYIKKIFNTVVVNMLPFTIDDPEISVKYKIDKEDNWRYAITGANSTSFWGIGATEAIFTIGKPANVYEVGIETRSNSGENLPKILSITTYFEWGNEYA
;
A
#
# COMPACT_ATOMS: atom_id res chain seq x y z
N LYS A 1 5.21 -10.03 -16.54
CA LYS A 1 5.96 -9.81 -15.27
C LYS A 1 7.46 -9.79 -15.60
N GLY A 2 8.24 -8.85 -15.06
CA GLY A 2 9.66 -8.60 -15.42
C GLY A 2 10.70 -9.36 -14.58
N LYS A 3 11.96 -9.33 -15.02
CA LYS A 3 13.14 -9.87 -14.32
C LYS A 3 13.83 -8.75 -13.53
N TRP A 4 14.31 -9.08 -12.34
CA TRP A 4 14.96 -8.17 -11.40
C TRP A 4 16.46 -8.35 -11.40
N ASN A 5 17.20 -7.25 -11.42
CA ASN A 5 18.65 -7.25 -11.34
C ASN A 5 19.09 -6.38 -10.15
N PHE A 6 20.05 -6.87 -9.37
CA PHE A 6 20.65 -6.16 -8.25
C PHE A 6 21.64 -5.09 -8.75
N VAL A 7 21.59 -3.88 -8.19
CA VAL A 7 22.35 -2.72 -8.71
C VAL A 7 23.38 -2.16 -7.72
N TYR A 8 23.14 -2.17 -6.39
CA TYR A 8 24.03 -1.54 -5.40
C TYR A 8 23.81 -2.06 -3.96
N ASN A 9 24.88 -2.15 -3.15
CA ASN A 9 24.85 -2.36 -1.69
C ASN A 9 25.62 -1.23 -0.99
N ASP A 10 25.12 -0.74 0.14
CA ASP A 10 25.81 0.24 0.97
C ASP A 10 26.73 -0.45 2.00
N GLU A 11 27.96 0.05 2.16
CA GLU A 11 28.95 -0.46 3.11
C GLU A 11 28.72 0.06 4.55
N ASN A 12 27.99 1.17 4.71
CA ASN A 12 27.69 1.81 5.99
C ASN A 12 26.44 1.23 6.69
N GLY A 13 25.83 0.19 6.12
CA GLY A 13 24.72 -0.55 6.72
C GLY A 13 23.38 -0.33 6.02
N ALA A 14 22.28 -0.55 6.76
CA ALA A 14 20.95 -0.50 6.19
C ALA A 14 20.57 0.92 5.75
N ILE A 15 20.07 1.06 4.53
CA ILE A 15 19.48 2.32 4.04
C ILE A 15 18.12 2.52 4.71
N LYS A 16 17.98 3.60 5.47
CA LYS A 16 16.79 3.92 6.29
C LYS A 16 15.90 5.00 5.71
N GLY A 17 16.32 5.58 4.59
CA GLY A 17 15.53 6.47 3.75
C GLY A 17 16.36 6.99 2.59
N ALA A 18 15.70 7.27 1.48
CA ALA A 18 16.33 7.79 0.27
C ALA A 18 15.37 8.73 -0.46
N ALA A 19 15.91 9.75 -1.12
CA ALA A 19 15.15 10.69 -1.93
C ALA A 19 16.06 11.36 -2.97
N GLU A 20 15.44 11.85 -4.04
CA GLU A 20 16.10 12.70 -5.02
C GLU A 20 16.06 14.16 -4.56
N TRP A 21 17.21 14.83 -4.62
CA TRP A 21 17.34 16.24 -4.28
C TRP A 21 18.30 16.96 -5.22
N LYS A 22 17.90 18.18 -5.63
CA LYS A 22 18.72 19.05 -6.47
C LYS A 22 19.44 20.06 -5.61
N LEU A 23 20.75 20.20 -5.80
CA LEU A 23 21.54 21.24 -5.15
C LEU A 23 21.72 22.46 -6.09
N ASN A 24 22.23 23.56 -5.51
CA ASN A 24 22.53 24.81 -6.22
C ASN A 24 23.66 24.71 -7.25
N ASP A 25 24.41 23.61 -7.25
CA ASP A 25 25.37 23.24 -8.29
C ASP A 25 24.71 22.81 -9.61
N GLY A 26 23.38 22.70 -9.64
CA GLY A 26 22.60 22.34 -10.82
C GLY A 26 22.46 20.84 -11.03
N VAL A 27 23.05 20.03 -10.15
CA VAL A 27 23.10 18.58 -10.23
C VAL A 27 21.98 17.95 -9.39
N ASN A 28 21.33 16.94 -9.95
CA ASN A 28 20.38 16.11 -9.21
C ASN A 28 21.16 14.97 -8.55
N TYR A 29 20.88 14.72 -7.27
CA TYR A 29 21.46 13.63 -6.51
C TYR A 29 20.38 12.68 -6.05
N LEU A 30 20.67 11.38 -6.07
CA LEU A 30 20.03 10.45 -5.15
C LEU A 30 20.79 10.54 -3.83
N MET A 31 20.08 10.89 -2.76
CA MET A 31 20.61 10.94 -1.41
C MET A 31 19.94 9.86 -0.58
N TRP A 32 20.69 9.26 0.34
CA TRP A 32 20.13 8.29 1.27
C TRP A 32 20.85 8.32 2.62
N ALA A 33 20.16 7.90 3.66
CA ALA A 33 20.68 7.87 5.02
C ALA A 33 20.86 6.44 5.52
N THR A 34 21.95 6.26 6.24
CA THR A 34 22.19 5.16 7.17
C THR A 34 21.97 5.66 8.59
N ASP A 35 22.34 4.87 9.61
CA ASP A 35 22.19 5.25 11.02
C ASP A 35 22.86 6.57 11.41
N THR A 36 23.98 6.90 10.78
CA THR A 36 24.83 8.03 11.23
C THR A 36 25.27 8.93 10.09
N SER A 37 25.04 8.54 8.84
CA SER A 37 25.52 9.28 7.68
C SER A 37 24.48 9.42 6.58
N ILE A 38 24.68 10.46 5.78
CA ILE A 38 24.00 10.69 4.51
C ILE A 38 25.02 10.46 3.42
N ALA A 39 24.69 9.55 2.52
CA ALA A 39 25.40 9.29 1.29
C ALA A 39 24.70 9.99 0.12
N ARG A 40 25.44 10.20 -0.97
CA ARG A 40 24.87 10.72 -2.21
C ARG A 40 25.53 10.12 -3.45
N LYS A 41 24.73 10.02 -4.51
CA LYS A 41 25.12 9.65 -5.86
C LYS A 41 24.60 10.69 -6.82
N GLU A 42 25.45 11.16 -7.71
CA GLU A 42 25.06 12.08 -8.78
C GLU A 42 24.23 11.35 -9.85
N LEU A 43 23.10 11.94 -10.25
CA LEU A 43 22.24 11.44 -11.32
C LEU A 43 22.51 12.24 -12.60
N GLN A 44 23.64 11.97 -13.28
CA GLN A 44 23.83 12.47 -14.65
C GLN A 44 23.01 11.59 -15.61
N GLY A 45 22.42 12.19 -16.65
CA GLY A 45 21.39 11.58 -17.52
C GLY A 45 21.75 10.34 -18.35
N VAL A 46 22.79 9.59 -17.99
CA VAL A 46 23.18 8.31 -18.60
C VAL A 46 23.61 7.33 -17.51
N ASP A 47 22.67 6.90 -16.65
CA ASP A 47 22.82 5.67 -15.86
C ASP A 47 22.26 4.49 -16.68
N ILE A 48 22.85 4.22 -17.86
CA ILE A 48 22.59 2.98 -18.59
C ILE A 48 23.27 1.87 -17.83
N VAL A 49 22.49 1.10 -17.07
CA VAL A 49 22.92 -0.19 -16.51
C VAL A 49 23.35 -1.07 -17.69
N PRO A 50 24.63 -1.45 -17.81
CA PRO A 50 25.01 -2.40 -18.84
C PRO A 50 24.39 -3.75 -18.49
N ASP A 51 23.74 -4.40 -19.45
CA ASP A 51 23.27 -5.80 -19.37
C ASP A 51 24.38 -6.82 -18.99
N SER A 52 25.64 -6.37 -18.88
CA SER A 52 26.84 -7.17 -18.73
C SER A 52 27.50 -7.13 -17.34
N GLY A 53 26.81 -6.67 -16.29
CA GLY A 53 27.26 -6.87 -14.90
C GLY A 53 28.55 -6.13 -14.52
N SER A 54 28.87 -5.01 -15.17
CA SER A 54 30.03 -4.17 -14.83
C SER A 54 29.76 -2.68 -15.05
N ALA A 55 29.26 -2.03 -14.01
CA ALA A 55 29.65 -0.73 -13.45
C ALA A 55 28.71 -0.47 -12.27
N ARG A 56 29.16 -0.85 -11.07
CA ARG A 56 28.51 -0.52 -9.79
C ARG A 56 28.59 1.01 -9.64
N TRP A 57 27.66 1.66 -8.94
CA TRP A 57 27.77 3.10 -8.65
C TRP A 57 29.11 3.39 -7.93
N THR A 58 30.16 3.75 -8.67
CA THR A 58 31.54 3.91 -8.17
C THR A 58 31.83 5.33 -7.70
N ASP A 59 30.97 6.27 -8.08
CA ASP A 59 31.01 7.69 -7.76
C ASP A 59 30.12 8.04 -6.55
N VAL A 60 29.71 7.03 -5.78
CA VAL A 60 28.99 7.24 -4.52
C VAL A 60 29.92 7.88 -3.49
N ASN A 61 29.45 8.96 -2.87
CA ASN A 61 30.04 9.46 -1.64
C ASN A 61 29.23 8.94 -0.44
N ASN A 62 29.70 7.85 0.17
CA ASN A 62 29.04 7.16 1.29
C ASN A 62 28.96 8.01 2.57
N ASN A 63 29.82 9.02 2.73
CA ASN A 63 29.97 9.80 3.97
C ASN A 63 29.93 11.30 3.69
N TRP A 64 28.94 11.76 2.92
CA TRP A 64 28.83 13.16 2.56
C TRP A 64 28.48 14.05 3.77
N LYS A 65 27.61 13.57 4.66
CA LYS A 65 27.33 14.16 5.98
C LYS A 65 27.27 13.05 7.03
N THR A 66 27.74 13.30 8.25
CA THR A 66 27.94 12.25 9.28
C THR A 66 27.41 12.62 10.66
N THR A 67 26.53 13.62 10.75
CA THR A 67 25.99 14.12 12.03
C THR A 67 24.51 13.73 12.23
N LEU A 68 24.06 12.60 11.66
CA LEU A 68 22.75 12.05 11.99
C LEU A 68 22.80 11.30 13.32
N ASP A 69 21.66 11.31 14.02
CA ASP A 69 21.49 10.52 15.23
C ASP A 69 20.98 9.12 14.83
N PRO A 70 21.47 8.04 15.47
CA PRO A 70 20.93 6.71 15.23
C PRO A 70 19.41 6.66 15.44
N ALA A 71 18.66 6.38 14.37
CA ALA A 71 17.21 6.32 14.40
C ALA A 71 16.68 5.11 13.63
N ASP A 72 15.50 4.61 14.01
CA ASP A 72 14.86 3.50 13.30
C ASP A 72 14.48 3.88 11.86
N TYR A 73 14.17 5.16 11.64
CA TYR A 73 13.73 5.72 10.37
C TYR A 73 14.48 7.00 10.04
N HIS A 74 15.00 7.05 8.82
CA HIS A 74 15.53 8.27 8.19
C HIS A 74 14.76 8.63 6.94
N THR A 75 13.44 8.45 6.97
CA THR A 75 12.55 8.78 5.85
C THR A 75 12.84 10.17 5.34
N MET A 76 13.01 10.26 4.03
CA MET A 76 13.40 11.48 3.34
C MET A 76 12.28 11.96 2.44
N LYS A 77 11.99 13.26 2.45
CA LYS A 77 10.98 13.86 1.58
C LYS A 77 11.32 15.32 1.30
N ASN A 78 11.10 15.74 0.05
CA ASN A 78 11.16 17.15 -0.30
C ASN A 78 9.94 17.84 0.31
N ALA A 79 10.16 18.80 1.20
CA ALA A 79 9.10 19.54 1.87
C ALA A 79 9.59 20.93 2.28
N SER A 80 8.71 21.93 2.14
CA SER A 80 8.97 23.33 2.49
C SER A 80 10.27 23.87 1.86
N GLY A 81 10.55 23.46 0.63
CA GLY A 81 11.72 23.90 -0.16
C GLY A 81 13.08 23.35 0.31
N SER A 82 13.10 22.28 1.11
CA SER A 82 14.32 21.56 1.50
C SER A 82 14.09 20.05 1.48
N LEU A 83 15.17 19.27 1.47
CA LEU A 83 15.09 17.83 1.70
C LEU A 83 15.00 17.59 3.21
N MET A 84 13.83 17.19 3.69
CA MET A 84 13.57 16.89 5.09
C MET A 84 13.84 15.42 5.39
N ILE A 85 14.42 15.13 6.56
CA ILE A 85 14.90 13.80 6.94
C ILE A 85 14.47 13.52 8.38
N ALA A 86 13.78 12.39 8.60
CA ALA A 86 13.46 11.94 9.95
C ALA A 86 14.77 11.61 10.69
N ASN A 87 14.93 12.06 11.94
CA ASN A 87 16.15 11.85 12.71
C ASN A 87 15.80 11.60 14.18
N GLY A 88 15.10 10.49 14.44
CA GLY A 88 14.60 10.17 15.78
C GLY A 88 13.55 11.18 16.24
N ASN A 89 13.80 11.89 17.34
CA ASN A 89 12.92 12.97 17.82
C ASN A 89 13.17 14.33 17.12
N ASN A 90 14.13 14.39 16.20
CA ASN A 90 14.48 15.58 15.46
C ASN A 90 14.10 15.44 13.98
N LEU A 91 13.79 16.56 13.34
CA LEU A 91 13.76 16.68 11.90
C LEU A 91 15.10 17.27 11.46
N ALA A 92 15.82 16.57 10.59
CA ALA A 92 16.98 17.10 9.90
C ALA A 92 16.58 17.67 8.53
N SER A 93 17.39 18.57 7.97
CA SER A 93 17.17 19.13 6.64
C SER A 93 18.46 19.33 5.87
N ILE A 94 18.35 19.22 4.54
CA ILE A 94 19.35 19.70 3.58
C ILE A 94 18.71 20.80 2.75
N ALA A 95 19.26 22.00 2.84
CA ALA A 95 18.82 23.13 2.03
C ALA A 95 19.34 23.04 0.59
N TYR A 96 18.79 23.87 -0.30
CA TYR A 96 19.18 23.91 -1.71
C TYR A 96 20.68 24.22 -1.92
N ASP A 97 21.30 24.97 -1.02
CA ASP A 97 22.73 25.29 -1.04
C ASP A 97 23.63 24.18 -0.49
N GLY A 98 23.06 23.03 -0.08
CA GLY A 98 23.78 21.92 0.52
C GLY A 98 24.09 22.10 2.01
N THR A 99 23.58 23.15 2.64
CA THR A 99 23.66 23.34 4.10
C THR A 99 22.86 22.25 4.79
N PHE A 100 23.55 21.47 5.64
CA PHE A 100 22.94 20.40 6.42
C PHE A 100 22.70 20.87 7.85
N ASN A 101 21.47 20.68 8.34
CA ASN A 101 21.12 20.89 9.73
C ASN A 101 20.51 19.60 10.30
N PRO A 102 21.15 18.94 11.28
CA PRO A 102 20.68 17.66 11.81
C PRO A 102 19.43 17.77 12.71
N ALA A 103 19.03 18.99 13.10
CA ALA A 103 17.90 19.23 14.00
C ALA A 103 17.25 20.60 13.76
N VAL A 104 16.60 20.79 12.60
CA VAL A 104 15.79 22.00 12.31
C VAL A 104 14.55 22.11 13.18
N LEU A 105 13.99 20.98 13.61
CA LEU A 105 12.85 20.92 14.52
C LEU A 105 13.08 19.79 15.51
N ASN A 106 12.72 20.03 16.76
CA ASN A 106 12.62 18.99 17.78
C ASN A 106 11.16 18.75 18.13
N ILE A 107 10.69 17.52 18.03
CA ILE A 107 9.37 17.12 18.53
C ILE A 107 9.46 16.68 19.99
N ARG A 108 8.32 16.64 20.70
CA ARG A 108 8.31 16.34 22.13
C ARG A 108 9.09 15.04 22.43
N PRO A 109 10.05 15.05 23.39
CA PRO A 109 10.84 13.87 23.74
C PRO A 109 10.02 12.61 23.98
N GLY A 110 10.55 11.48 23.51
CA GLY A 110 9.88 10.18 23.53
C GLY A 110 8.92 9.93 22.36
N ASN A 111 8.73 10.90 21.47
CA ASN A 111 8.11 10.69 20.15
C ASN A 111 9.23 10.63 19.10
N LEU A 112 9.14 9.66 18.20
CA LEU A 112 10.11 9.44 17.12
C LEU A 112 9.39 9.60 15.78
N ILE A 113 9.94 10.45 14.92
CA ILE A 113 9.44 10.70 13.58
C ILE A 113 9.67 9.45 12.74
N LYS A 114 8.62 9.01 12.07
CA LYS A 114 8.62 7.82 11.22
C LYS A 114 8.34 8.16 9.77
N CYS A 115 7.43 9.10 9.48
CA CYS A 115 7.10 9.49 8.11
C CYS A 115 7.00 11.01 7.97
N ILE A 116 7.23 11.48 6.74
CA ILE A 116 7.21 12.90 6.36
C ILE A 116 6.40 13.04 5.08
N ASP A 117 5.56 14.06 5.03
CA ASP A 117 4.93 14.49 3.79
C ASP A 117 4.81 16.02 3.74
N GLU A 118 4.53 16.56 2.56
CA GLU A 118 4.32 17.99 2.35
C GLU A 118 2.84 18.30 2.13
N ARG A 119 2.38 19.38 2.76
CA ARG A 119 1.06 19.95 2.49
C ARG A 119 1.16 21.46 2.48
N ASP A 120 1.05 22.03 1.28
CA ASP A 120 1.25 23.46 1.04
C ASP A 120 2.62 23.89 1.58
N ASP A 121 2.70 24.93 2.42
CA ASP A 121 3.96 25.37 3.03
C ASP A 121 4.38 24.54 4.26
N TYR A 122 3.53 23.61 4.70
CA TYR A 122 3.76 22.83 5.92
C TYR A 122 4.42 21.49 5.63
N THR A 123 5.43 21.18 6.43
CA THR A 123 5.94 19.83 6.60
C THR A 123 5.07 19.10 7.62
N ILE A 124 4.51 17.97 7.21
CA ILE A 124 3.67 17.10 8.01
C ILE A 124 4.51 15.91 8.47
N LEU A 125 4.52 15.65 9.77
CA LEU A 125 5.31 14.58 10.37
C LEU A 125 4.38 13.58 11.04
N GLY A 126 4.60 12.29 10.79
CA GLY A 126 3.96 11.21 11.54
C GLY A 126 4.97 10.60 12.50
N SER A 127 4.55 10.38 13.76
CA SER A 127 5.42 9.83 14.79
C SER A 127 4.77 8.68 15.56
N TYR A 128 5.63 7.90 16.23
CA TYR A 128 5.25 6.88 17.22
C TYR A 128 5.96 7.17 18.56
N ARG A 129 5.50 6.50 19.62
CA ARG A 129 6.14 6.59 20.93
C ARG A 129 7.23 5.54 21.08
N LYS A 130 8.37 5.94 21.63
CA LYS A 130 9.49 5.02 21.93
C LYS A 130 9.11 3.91 22.91
N ASP A 131 8.20 4.18 23.83
CA ASP A 131 7.69 3.21 24.80
C ASP A 131 6.65 2.24 24.21
N SER A 132 6.41 2.29 22.89
CA SER A 132 5.44 1.45 22.19
C SER A 132 3.99 1.61 22.68
N SER A 133 3.66 2.70 23.37
CA SER A 133 2.27 3.03 23.71
C SER A 133 1.42 3.23 22.46
N GLU A 134 0.12 2.99 22.58
CA GLU A 134 -0.86 3.23 21.52
C GLU A 134 -1.16 4.74 21.32
N GLU A 135 -0.10 5.51 21.05
CA GLU A 135 -0.17 6.94 20.79
C GLU A 135 0.66 7.34 19.58
N GLY A 136 0.03 7.33 18.41
CA GLY A 136 0.53 8.00 17.22
C GLY A 136 0.24 9.49 17.28
N TYR A 137 1.09 10.28 16.65
CA TYR A 137 0.85 11.71 16.51
C TYR A 137 1.16 12.16 15.09
N ILE A 138 0.35 13.10 14.61
CA ILE A 138 0.71 13.94 13.47
C ILE A 138 1.09 15.33 13.97
N TRP A 139 2.09 15.91 13.32
CA TRP A 139 2.61 17.23 13.62
C TRP A 139 2.64 18.03 12.33
N SER A 140 2.32 19.32 12.44
CA SER A 140 2.48 20.27 11.34
C SER A 140 3.52 21.30 11.75
N TRP A 141 4.44 21.59 10.85
CA TRP A 141 5.50 22.57 11.06
C TRP A 141 5.74 23.37 9.79
N ILE A 142 6.11 24.63 9.96
CA ILE A 142 6.55 25.53 8.90
C ILE A 142 7.94 26.05 9.27
N PRO A 143 8.89 26.17 8.33
CA PRO A 143 10.27 26.56 8.66
C PRO A 143 10.43 27.91 9.38
N THR A 144 9.46 28.82 9.25
CA THR A 144 9.45 30.11 9.94
C THR A 144 9.09 30.02 11.42
N ALA A 145 8.53 28.89 11.87
CA ALA A 145 8.15 28.66 13.25
C ALA A 145 9.28 27.99 14.03
N LEU A 146 9.56 28.49 15.24
CA LEU A 146 10.54 27.90 16.16
C LEU A 146 10.13 26.51 16.66
N ASN A 147 8.83 26.22 16.68
CA ASN A 147 8.25 24.97 17.14
C ASN A 147 7.15 24.51 16.18
N TRP A 148 6.71 23.25 16.32
CA TRP A 148 5.53 22.74 15.62
C TRP A 148 4.31 23.62 15.90
N VAL A 149 3.47 23.79 14.86
CA VAL A 149 2.31 24.68 14.89
C VAL A 149 1.08 23.94 15.41
N GLN A 150 0.90 22.71 14.94
CA GLN A 150 -0.24 21.87 15.33
C GLN A 150 0.20 20.46 15.65
N LYS A 151 -0.53 19.85 16.58
CA LYS A 151 -0.34 18.47 17.01
C LYS A 151 -1.70 17.81 17.15
N LYS A 152 -1.85 16.61 16.61
CA LYS A 152 -3.05 15.79 16.80
C LYS A 152 -2.67 14.35 17.14
N ARG A 153 -3.35 13.79 18.13
CA ARG A 153 -3.21 12.37 18.52
C ARG A 153 -4.03 11.50 17.58
N ILE A 154 -3.45 10.37 17.20
CA ILE A 154 -4.09 9.28 16.45
C ILE A 154 -4.21 8.08 17.41
N ALA A 155 -5.40 7.46 17.44
CA ALA A 155 -5.69 6.30 18.29
C ALA A 155 -5.13 5.00 17.68
N ALA A 156 -3.80 4.94 17.53
CA ALA A 156 -3.04 3.81 16.99
C ALA A 156 -1.60 3.84 17.53
N LYS A 157 -0.84 2.74 17.41
CA LYS A 157 0.54 2.59 17.91
C LYS A 157 1.61 3.45 17.23
N GLY A 158 1.22 4.32 16.31
CA GLY A 158 2.13 5.15 15.53
C GLY A 158 1.55 5.44 14.15
N VAL A 159 1.92 6.58 13.58
CA VAL A 159 1.62 6.88 12.18
C VAL A 159 2.76 6.33 11.34
N ASN A 160 2.46 5.33 10.51
CA ASN A 160 3.49 4.61 9.77
C ASN A 160 3.83 5.28 8.44
N CYS A 161 2.82 5.76 7.72
CA CYS A 161 3.01 6.48 6.48
C CYS A 161 2.00 7.63 6.34
N LEU A 162 2.36 8.62 5.54
CA LEU A 162 1.56 9.77 5.18
C LEU A 162 1.54 9.89 3.66
N ILE A 163 0.38 10.20 3.10
CA ILE A 163 0.26 10.49 1.68
C ILE A 163 -0.84 11.53 1.43
N ASN A 164 -0.44 12.62 0.79
CA ASN A 164 -1.32 13.71 0.44
C ASN A 164 -1.85 13.52 -1.00
N THR A 165 -3.14 13.22 -1.14
CA THR A 165 -3.83 13.11 -2.43
C THR A 165 -4.96 14.15 -2.52
N GLU A 166 -6.18 13.78 -2.90
CA GLU A 166 -7.36 14.63 -2.70
C GLU A 166 -7.57 14.96 -1.22
N THR A 167 -7.17 14.03 -0.35
CA THR A 167 -7.15 14.20 1.09
C THR A 167 -5.85 13.66 1.66
N MET A 168 -5.46 14.16 2.83
CA MET A 168 -4.32 13.61 3.56
C MET A 168 -4.74 12.29 4.22
N LEU A 169 -4.13 11.21 3.75
CA LEU A 169 -4.35 9.86 4.22
C LEU A 169 -3.14 9.40 5.01
N MET A 170 -3.38 8.49 5.95
CA MET A 170 -2.32 7.87 6.72
C MET A 170 -2.68 6.44 7.07
N GLN A 171 -1.67 5.56 7.09
CA GLN A 171 -1.79 4.25 7.71
C GLN A 171 -1.15 4.30 9.09
N ALA A 172 -1.86 3.80 10.09
CA ALA A 172 -1.41 3.85 11.49
C ALA A 172 -1.61 2.51 12.20
N GLY A 173 -0.61 2.13 13.00
CA GLY A 173 -0.56 0.85 13.71
C GLY A 173 -0.36 -0.38 12.81
N THR A 174 -0.54 -1.57 13.36
CA THR A 174 -0.33 -2.86 12.65
C THR A 174 -1.63 -3.51 12.16
N ASP A 175 -2.77 -2.89 12.48
CA ASP A 175 -4.10 -3.42 12.19
C ASP A 175 -4.58 -3.07 10.77
N GLY A 176 -3.76 -2.46 9.91
CA GLY A 176 -4.17 -2.05 8.57
C GLY A 176 -5.19 -0.90 8.53
N LYS A 177 -5.35 -0.14 9.62
CA LYS A 177 -6.30 0.98 9.67
C LYS A 177 -5.77 2.18 8.87
N LEU A 178 -6.60 2.68 7.96
CA LEU A 178 -6.40 3.92 7.23
C LEU A 178 -7.21 5.04 7.89
N PHE A 179 -6.58 6.20 8.05
CA PHE A 179 -7.17 7.37 8.65
C PHE A 179 -7.11 8.55 7.69
N TYR A 180 -8.14 9.38 7.76
CA TYR A 180 -8.13 10.73 7.24
C TYR A 180 -7.81 11.71 8.36
N SER A 181 -7.09 12.78 8.04
CA SER A 181 -6.98 13.93 8.93
C SER A 181 -6.88 15.26 8.18
N ASP A 182 -7.50 16.29 8.75
CA ASP A 182 -7.31 17.70 8.41
C ASP A 182 -6.71 18.49 9.59
N PHE A 183 -6.05 17.79 10.52
CA PHE A 183 -5.59 18.27 11.83
C PHE A 183 -6.69 18.65 12.83
N THR A 184 -7.92 18.87 12.38
CA THR A 184 -9.08 19.15 13.24
C THR A 184 -9.82 17.86 13.56
N ASN A 185 -10.22 17.15 12.52
CA ASN A 185 -10.88 15.86 12.48
C ASN A 185 -9.85 14.76 12.21
N VAL A 186 -9.98 13.65 12.93
CA VAL A 186 -9.28 12.41 12.63
C VAL A 186 -10.33 11.33 12.58
N VAL A 187 -10.51 10.73 11.41
CA VAL A 187 -11.58 9.76 11.19
C VAL A 187 -10.97 8.49 10.61
N PRO A 188 -11.21 7.32 11.23
CA PRO A 188 -10.86 6.05 10.60
C PRO A 188 -11.75 5.88 9.36
N LEU A 189 -11.13 5.63 8.21
CA LEU A 189 -11.84 5.48 6.93
C LEU A 189 -12.23 4.03 6.70
N CYS A 190 -11.23 3.16 6.69
CA CYS A 190 -11.39 1.73 6.46
C CYS A 190 -10.21 0.97 7.08
N LYS A 191 -10.34 -0.36 7.10
CA LYS A 191 -9.31 -1.28 7.55
C LYS A 191 -8.96 -2.18 6.38
N ILE A 192 -7.68 -2.35 6.10
CA ILE A 192 -7.20 -3.38 5.18
C ILE A 192 -7.62 -4.75 5.75
N PRO A 193 -8.34 -5.59 4.98
CA PRO A 193 -8.69 -6.95 5.38
C PRO A 193 -7.47 -7.71 5.91
N ASP A 194 -7.66 -8.43 7.02
CA ASP A 194 -6.60 -9.18 7.73
C ASP A 194 -5.44 -8.35 8.29
N GLY A 195 -5.54 -7.02 8.24
CA GLY A 195 -4.58 -6.09 8.85
C GLY A 195 -3.35 -5.83 8.00
N GLY A 196 -2.22 -5.63 8.66
CA GLY A 196 -0.95 -5.28 8.03
C GLY A 196 -0.53 -3.83 8.29
N GLN A 197 0.67 -3.49 7.85
CA GLN A 197 1.25 -2.18 8.00
C GLN A 197 1.99 -1.75 6.74
N VAL A 198 2.25 -0.46 6.64
CA VAL A 198 2.92 0.17 5.49
C VAL A 198 4.19 0.83 6.00
N GLU A 199 5.32 0.65 5.32
CA GLU A 199 6.52 1.43 5.67
C GLU A 199 6.37 2.89 5.23
N PRO A 200 7.09 3.85 5.85
CA PRO A 200 7.04 5.26 5.47
C PRO A 200 7.27 5.53 3.98
N GLY A 201 8.19 4.77 3.36
CA GLY A 201 8.46 4.84 1.92
C GLY A 201 7.49 4.02 1.08
N GLY A 202 6.70 3.14 1.69
CA GLY A 202 5.77 2.22 1.05
C GLY A 202 4.51 2.91 0.50
N VAL A 203 4.58 4.19 0.16
CA VAL A 203 3.45 4.97 -0.37
C VAL A 203 3.85 5.74 -1.61
N SER A 204 2.95 5.76 -2.60
CA SER A 204 3.13 6.53 -3.83
C SER A 204 1.78 6.98 -4.37
N ILE A 205 1.79 7.95 -5.28
CA ILE A 205 0.61 8.36 -6.04
C ILE A 205 0.73 7.80 -7.45
N LEU A 206 -0.32 7.13 -7.94
CA LEU A 206 -0.42 6.70 -9.34
C LEU A 206 -1.81 7.07 -9.86
N ASP A 207 -1.89 7.77 -11.00
CA ASP A 207 -3.12 8.30 -11.57
C ASP A 207 -3.99 9.12 -10.58
N GLY A 208 -3.37 9.82 -9.64
CA GLY A 208 -4.07 10.59 -8.60
C GLY A 208 -4.69 9.74 -7.47
N ILE A 209 -4.39 8.43 -7.42
CA ILE A 209 -4.83 7.51 -6.37
C ILE A 209 -3.65 7.19 -5.45
N ALA A 210 -3.91 7.11 -4.15
CA ALA A 210 -2.92 6.69 -3.16
C ALA A 210 -2.67 5.18 -3.27
N MET A 211 -1.40 4.80 -3.36
CA MET A 211 -0.90 3.42 -3.38
C MET A 211 -0.19 3.13 -2.06
N PHE A 212 -0.45 1.97 -1.46
CA PHE A 212 0.07 1.53 -0.17
C PHE A 212 0.68 0.13 -0.31
N GLY A 213 1.98 0.01 -0.04
CA GLY A 213 2.68 -1.26 0.08
C GLY A 213 2.45 -1.87 1.46
N VAL A 214 1.46 -2.73 1.58
CA VAL A 214 1.04 -3.34 2.84
C VAL A 214 1.72 -4.69 3.01
N TYR A 215 2.30 -4.93 4.19
CA TYR A 215 2.91 -6.20 4.58
C TYR A 215 2.52 -6.62 6.00
N GLY A 216 2.83 -7.87 6.37
CA GLY A 216 2.57 -8.41 7.71
C GLY A 216 1.13 -8.89 7.96
N GLY A 217 0.26 -8.79 6.96
CA GLY A 217 -1.09 -9.39 6.94
C GLY A 217 -1.21 -10.49 5.88
N THR A 218 -2.39 -11.13 5.81
CA THR A 218 -2.67 -12.20 4.84
C THR A 218 -2.61 -11.70 3.39
N HIS A 219 -3.04 -10.46 3.16
CA HIS A 219 -3.09 -9.82 1.84
C HIS A 219 -1.92 -8.83 1.64
N THR A 220 -0.71 -9.37 1.63
CA THR A 220 0.51 -8.58 1.41
C THR A 220 0.67 -8.21 -0.07
N GLY A 221 0.92 -6.93 -0.34
CA GLY A 221 1.07 -6.37 -1.68
C GLY A 221 0.69 -4.90 -1.74
N ILE A 222 0.33 -4.41 -2.92
CA ILE A 222 -0.07 -3.01 -3.11
C ILE A 222 -1.59 -2.88 -3.08
N TRP A 223 -2.04 -2.00 -2.21
CA TRP A 223 -3.42 -1.56 -2.07
C TRP A 223 -3.56 -0.14 -2.61
N SER A 224 -4.66 0.16 -3.29
CA SER A 224 -5.02 1.54 -3.61
C SER A 224 -6.22 2.01 -2.82
N TYR A 225 -6.23 3.30 -2.50
CA TYR A 225 -7.39 3.96 -1.93
C TYR A 225 -7.63 5.30 -2.61
N GLY A 226 -8.84 5.48 -3.14
CA GLY A 226 -9.25 6.75 -3.74
C GLY A 226 -10.30 6.57 -4.82
N ARG A 227 -10.36 7.53 -5.74
CA ARG A 227 -11.32 7.59 -6.84
C ARG A 227 -10.70 8.30 -8.04
N LYS A 228 -11.01 7.84 -9.26
CA LYS A 228 -10.59 8.52 -10.51
C LYS A 228 -11.52 9.65 -10.94
N GLN A 229 -12.80 9.60 -10.53
CA GLN A 229 -13.82 10.55 -10.96
C GLN A 229 -14.45 11.24 -9.75
N LYS A 230 -14.68 12.54 -9.89
CA LYS A 230 -15.43 13.33 -8.91
C LYS A 230 -16.81 12.73 -8.68
N ASN A 231 -17.29 12.76 -7.43
CA ASN A 231 -18.57 12.20 -6.98
C ASN A 231 -18.70 10.66 -7.00
N ARG A 232 -17.64 9.91 -7.31
CA ARG A 232 -17.59 8.48 -6.99
C ARG A 232 -17.18 8.28 -5.53
N PRO A 233 -17.65 7.21 -4.85
CA PRO A 233 -17.12 6.85 -3.53
C PRO A 233 -15.64 6.47 -3.66
N SER A 234 -14.84 6.81 -2.66
CA SER A 234 -13.49 6.27 -2.54
C SER A 234 -13.57 4.80 -2.15
N VAL A 235 -12.81 3.97 -2.83
CA VAL A 235 -12.81 2.52 -2.61
C VAL A 235 -11.39 2.06 -2.30
N LEU A 236 -11.27 1.11 -1.38
CA LEU A 236 -10.04 0.39 -1.10
C LEU A 236 -9.98 -0.84 -2.02
N ASN A 237 -8.94 -0.96 -2.84
CA ASN A 237 -8.73 -2.08 -3.74
C ASN A 237 -7.38 -2.74 -3.47
N PHE A 238 -7.32 -4.07 -3.61
CA PHE A 238 -6.05 -4.80 -3.64
C PHE A 238 -5.63 -4.99 -5.09
N ASP A 239 -4.78 -4.09 -5.59
CA ASP A 239 -4.48 -4.04 -7.02
C ASP A 239 -3.35 -4.99 -7.43
N TYR A 240 -2.32 -5.12 -6.58
CA TYR A 240 -1.13 -5.87 -6.94
C TYR A 240 -0.68 -6.80 -5.83
N LYS A 241 -0.94 -8.10 -6.02
CA LYS A 241 -0.28 -9.13 -5.23
C LYS A 241 1.18 -9.23 -5.66
N LEU A 242 2.11 -9.18 -4.70
CA LEU A 242 3.51 -9.50 -4.96
C LEU A 242 3.65 -11.03 -5.04
N VAL A 243 3.46 -11.58 -6.24
CA VAL A 243 3.31 -13.03 -6.49
C VAL A 243 4.64 -13.81 -6.47
N GLN A 244 5.79 -13.14 -6.60
CA GLN A 244 6.99 -13.85 -7.08
C GLN A 244 7.79 -14.66 -6.05
N TYR A 245 7.37 -14.75 -4.77
CA TYR A 245 8.15 -15.44 -3.74
C TYR A 245 7.32 -16.29 -2.77
N GLN A 246 6.24 -16.92 -3.24
CA GLN A 246 5.62 -18.05 -2.53
C GLN A 246 6.17 -19.39 -3.07
N THR A 247 7.49 -19.52 -3.22
CA THR A 247 8.10 -20.85 -3.14
C THR A 247 7.73 -21.38 -1.75
N SER A 248 7.14 -22.57 -1.68
CA SER A 248 6.53 -23.13 -0.47
C SER A 248 7.29 -22.80 0.83
N GLY A 249 6.84 -21.79 1.58
CA GLY A 249 7.43 -21.37 2.86
C GLY A 249 7.87 -19.90 2.96
N SER A 250 8.14 -19.19 1.86
CA SER A 250 8.60 -17.79 1.92
C SER A 250 7.44 -16.79 2.00
N VAL A 251 7.55 -15.82 2.90
CA VAL A 251 6.57 -14.74 3.10
C VAL A 251 7.25 -13.40 2.86
N VAL A 252 6.57 -12.50 2.16
CA VAL A 252 7.01 -11.10 2.03
C VAL A 252 6.98 -10.48 3.43
N SER A 253 8.17 -10.25 3.98
CA SER A 253 8.37 -9.75 5.34
C SER A 253 8.25 -8.24 5.41
N THR A 254 8.53 -7.54 4.30
CA THR A 254 8.48 -6.07 4.21
C THR A 254 8.19 -5.60 2.79
N ILE A 255 7.49 -4.47 2.67
CA ILE A 255 7.45 -3.65 1.45
C ILE A 255 7.97 -2.27 1.85
N ALA A 256 9.22 -1.98 1.52
CA ALA A 256 9.93 -0.84 2.09
C ALA A 256 9.63 0.47 1.35
N ALA A 257 9.50 0.41 0.02
CA ALA A 257 9.25 1.56 -0.82
C ALA A 257 8.27 1.24 -1.96
N VAL A 258 7.41 2.20 -2.31
CA VAL A 258 6.58 2.16 -3.51
C VAL A 258 6.80 3.46 -4.26
N CYS A 259 6.99 3.40 -5.58
CA CYS A 259 7.22 4.59 -6.40
C CYS A 259 6.57 4.43 -7.77
N ALA A 260 5.91 5.47 -8.26
CA ALA A 260 5.37 5.51 -9.62
C ALA A 260 6.27 6.37 -10.51
N VAL A 261 6.85 5.77 -11.56
CA VAL A 261 7.69 6.48 -12.53
C VAL A 261 7.14 6.20 -13.92
N ASN A 262 6.83 7.26 -14.67
CA ASN A 262 6.27 7.17 -16.03
C ASN A 262 5.03 6.25 -16.14
N GLY A 263 4.17 6.25 -15.11
CA GLY A 263 2.97 5.40 -15.06
C GLY A 263 3.21 3.93 -14.70
N VAL A 264 4.47 3.54 -14.48
CA VAL A 264 4.84 2.20 -14.01
C VAL A 264 5.04 2.26 -12.51
N LEU A 265 4.38 1.34 -11.78
CA LEU A 265 4.53 1.23 -10.34
C LEU A 265 5.67 0.28 -9.99
N TYR A 266 6.60 0.75 -9.18
CA TYR A 266 7.72 0.01 -8.61
C TYR A 266 7.50 -0.21 -7.12
N ALA A 267 7.95 -1.34 -6.58
CA ALA A 267 7.81 -1.68 -5.16
C ALA A 267 9.01 -2.47 -4.65
N SER A 268 9.75 -1.97 -3.67
CA SER A 268 10.80 -2.77 -3.01
C SER A 268 10.21 -3.70 -1.97
N TRP A 269 10.73 -4.92 -1.90
CA TRP A 269 10.26 -5.96 -1.00
C TRP A 269 11.45 -6.68 -0.36
N GLY A 270 11.19 -7.21 0.83
CA GLY A 270 12.04 -8.19 1.50
C GLY A 270 11.23 -9.46 1.76
N ILE A 271 11.86 -10.61 1.63
CA ILE A 271 11.32 -11.89 2.11
C ILE A 271 12.22 -12.42 3.22
N THR A 272 11.64 -13.18 4.14
CA THR A 272 12.42 -14.04 5.01
C THR A 272 11.85 -15.44 5.02
N ASP A 273 12.73 -16.44 5.02
CA ASP A 273 12.37 -17.85 5.23
C ASP A 273 12.70 -18.32 6.66
N GLY A 274 13.07 -17.39 7.55
CA GLY A 274 13.54 -17.68 8.92
C GLY A 274 15.05 -17.93 9.06
N SER A 275 15.79 -18.05 7.95
CA SER A 275 17.25 -18.29 7.94
C SER A 275 18.02 -17.35 7.02
N THR A 276 17.38 -16.84 5.96
CA THR A 276 17.93 -15.88 5.02
C THR A 276 16.94 -14.73 4.79
N SER A 277 17.46 -13.56 4.44
CA SER A 277 16.65 -12.43 3.99
C SER A 277 17.08 -12.07 2.58
N GLU A 278 16.14 -12.13 1.64
CA GLU A 278 16.37 -11.64 0.29
C GLU A 278 15.59 -10.35 0.09
N TYR A 279 16.17 -9.44 -0.69
CA TYR A 279 15.57 -8.14 -0.97
C TYR A 279 15.61 -7.90 -2.47
N GLY A 280 14.59 -7.23 -2.97
CA GLY A 280 14.48 -6.86 -4.37
C GLY A 280 13.61 -5.64 -4.57
N VAL A 281 13.62 -5.14 -5.79
CA VAL A 281 12.61 -4.21 -6.30
C VAL A 281 11.71 -5.03 -7.22
N ASN A 282 10.40 -4.79 -7.19
CA ASN A 282 9.22 -5.05 -8.03
C ASN A 282 8.85 -3.92 -9.03
N ALA A 283 8.22 -4.20 -10.18
CA ALA A 283 7.69 -3.27 -11.19
C ALA A 283 6.54 -3.99 -11.83
N VAL A 284 5.41 -3.31 -11.81
CA VAL A 284 4.18 -3.78 -12.42
C VAL A 284 4.25 -3.43 -13.90
N PHE A 285 4.50 -4.44 -14.73
CA PHE A 285 4.25 -4.32 -16.17
C PHE A 285 2.80 -4.74 -16.45
N SER A 286 2.00 -3.86 -17.07
CA SER A 286 0.78 -4.26 -17.79
C SER A 286 1.21 -5.29 -18.84
N ASN A 287 0.57 -6.45 -19.01
CA ASN A 287 -0.83 -6.65 -19.39
C ASN A 287 -1.43 -7.91 -18.71
N TYR A 288 -0.72 -8.48 -17.73
CA TYR A 288 -1.02 -9.80 -17.20
C TYR A 288 -1.65 -9.69 -15.81
N SER A 289 -2.93 -10.05 -15.71
CA SER A 289 -3.64 -10.20 -14.43
C SER A 289 -4.04 -11.66 -14.26
N GLU A 290 -3.64 -12.27 -13.14
CA GLU A 290 -3.95 -13.68 -12.82
C GLU A 290 -5.40 -13.91 -12.39
N GLY A 291 -6.19 -12.83 -12.28
CA GLY A 291 -7.57 -12.86 -11.82
C GLY A 291 -7.93 -11.63 -11.00
N ILE A 292 -9.23 -11.34 -10.89
CA ILE A 292 -9.75 -10.31 -9.97
C ILE A 292 -10.64 -11.02 -8.94
N ILE A 293 -10.48 -10.64 -7.67
CA ILE A 293 -11.31 -11.12 -6.59
C ILE A 293 -12.17 -9.95 -6.10
N TYR A 294 -13.48 -10.13 -6.11
CA TYR A 294 -14.45 -9.23 -5.51
C TYR A 294 -14.99 -9.90 -4.26
N GLU A 295 -15.02 -9.22 -3.11
CA GLU A 295 -15.63 -9.76 -1.89
C GLU A 295 -16.57 -8.72 -1.28
N SER A 296 -17.75 -9.15 -0.85
CA SER A 296 -18.73 -8.31 -0.17
C SER A 296 -18.48 -8.29 1.33
N LEU A 297 -18.99 -7.25 1.99
CA LEU A 297 -19.16 -7.25 3.43
C LEU A 297 -20.37 -8.11 3.85
N GLU A 298 -20.49 -8.33 5.16
CA GLU A 298 -21.61 -9.04 5.78
C GLU A 298 -22.97 -8.41 5.43
N PHE A 299 -23.84 -9.20 4.81
CA PHE A 299 -25.21 -8.82 4.50
C PHE A 299 -26.20 -9.54 5.42
N SER A 300 -27.01 -8.75 6.13
CA SER A 300 -28.05 -9.25 7.06
C SER A 300 -29.46 -8.77 6.74
N ALA A 301 -29.64 -7.99 5.66
CA ALA A 301 -30.90 -7.29 5.33
C ALA A 301 -31.53 -6.53 6.52
N GLY A 302 -30.71 -6.04 7.46
CA GLY A 302 -31.17 -5.36 8.68
C GLY A 302 -31.79 -6.26 9.75
N LYS A 303 -31.89 -7.58 9.52
CA LYS A 303 -32.45 -8.55 10.47
C LYS A 303 -31.49 -9.74 10.66
N PRO A 304 -30.39 -9.59 11.41
CA PRO A 304 -29.36 -10.62 11.58
C PRO A 304 -29.82 -11.83 12.43
N TYR A 305 -31.03 -11.81 12.96
CA TYR A 305 -31.60 -12.90 13.77
C TYR A 305 -32.64 -13.75 13.00
N ILE A 306 -32.95 -13.39 11.76
CA ILE A 306 -33.91 -14.12 10.92
C ILE A 306 -33.16 -14.86 9.82
N LYS A 307 -33.44 -16.15 9.68
CA LYS A 307 -32.91 -16.96 8.58
C LYS A 307 -33.49 -16.50 7.25
N LYS A 308 -32.62 -16.39 6.26
CA LYS A 308 -32.92 -16.04 4.88
C LYS A 308 -32.39 -17.15 4.01
N ILE A 309 -33.16 -17.55 3.00
CA ILE A 309 -32.71 -18.54 2.03
C ILE A 309 -32.07 -17.76 0.88
N PHE A 310 -30.75 -17.87 0.76
CA PHE A 310 -30.02 -17.28 -0.36
C PHE A 310 -30.08 -18.26 -1.53
N ASN A 311 -30.86 -17.91 -2.55
CA ASN A 311 -31.18 -18.81 -3.65
C ASN A 311 -30.12 -18.74 -4.74
N THR A 312 -29.92 -17.55 -5.29
CA THR A 312 -29.22 -17.37 -6.56
C THR A 312 -28.39 -16.10 -6.55
N VAL A 313 -27.19 -16.19 -7.12
CA VAL A 313 -26.32 -15.06 -7.46
C VAL A 313 -26.29 -14.94 -8.97
N VAL A 314 -26.63 -13.76 -9.47
CA VAL A 314 -26.56 -13.40 -10.88
C VAL A 314 -25.43 -12.40 -11.06
N VAL A 315 -24.48 -12.73 -11.93
CA VAL A 315 -23.35 -11.89 -12.29
C VAL A 315 -23.57 -11.37 -13.70
N ASN A 316 -23.76 -10.05 -13.82
CA ASN A 316 -23.84 -9.38 -15.12
C ASN A 316 -22.45 -8.88 -15.51
N MET A 317 -22.07 -9.11 -16.76
CA MET A 317 -20.73 -8.83 -17.27
C MET A 317 -20.75 -8.39 -18.72
N LEU A 318 -19.66 -7.75 -19.16
CA LEU A 318 -19.43 -7.55 -20.58
C LEU A 318 -19.20 -8.91 -21.27
N PRO A 319 -19.64 -9.06 -22.53
CA PRO A 319 -19.54 -10.32 -23.24
C PRO A 319 -18.09 -10.78 -23.35
N PHE A 320 -17.84 -12.06 -23.11
CA PHE A 320 -16.52 -12.65 -23.31
C PHE A 320 -16.17 -12.62 -24.80
N THR A 321 -15.00 -12.07 -25.11
CA THR A 321 -14.51 -11.95 -26.49
C THR A 321 -13.77 -13.20 -26.95
N ILE A 322 -13.33 -14.05 -26.02
CA ILE A 322 -12.61 -15.31 -26.24
C ILE A 322 -13.06 -16.39 -25.25
N ASP A 323 -12.70 -17.64 -25.51
CA ASP A 323 -13.01 -18.81 -24.66
C ASP A 323 -11.85 -19.11 -23.70
N ASP A 324 -11.68 -18.25 -22.71
CA ASP A 324 -10.58 -18.26 -21.73
C ASP A 324 -10.98 -17.61 -20.40
N PRO A 325 -11.71 -16.48 -20.37
CA PRO A 325 -12.25 -15.94 -19.13
C PRO A 325 -13.18 -16.93 -18.42
N GLU A 326 -12.89 -17.15 -17.13
CA GLU A 326 -13.68 -17.96 -16.22
C GLU A 326 -14.13 -17.11 -15.03
N ILE A 327 -15.36 -17.35 -14.56
CA ILE A 327 -15.92 -16.76 -13.34
C ILE A 327 -16.34 -17.86 -12.38
N SER A 328 -16.02 -17.69 -11.11
CA SER A 328 -16.49 -18.54 -10.02
C SER A 328 -17.11 -17.67 -8.94
N VAL A 329 -18.23 -18.14 -8.37
CA VAL A 329 -18.89 -17.47 -7.24
C VAL A 329 -18.60 -18.26 -5.98
N LYS A 330 -18.07 -17.57 -4.97
CA LYS A 330 -17.90 -18.10 -3.62
C LYS A 330 -18.84 -17.39 -2.65
N TYR A 331 -19.18 -18.05 -1.55
CA TYR A 331 -20.02 -17.48 -0.51
C TYR A 331 -19.60 -17.97 0.88
N LYS A 332 -19.92 -17.16 1.89
CA LYS A 332 -19.92 -17.53 3.31
C LYS A 332 -21.31 -17.31 3.87
N ILE A 333 -21.67 -18.18 4.81
CA ILE A 333 -22.90 -18.07 5.58
C ILE A 333 -22.53 -18.02 7.06
N ASP A 334 -23.26 -17.23 7.84
CA ASP A 334 -23.16 -17.17 9.29
C ASP A 334 -21.72 -17.05 9.83
N LYS A 335 -20.89 -16.24 9.14
CA LYS A 335 -19.49 -15.97 9.48
C LYS A 335 -18.59 -17.21 9.52
N GLU A 336 -18.90 -18.22 8.71
CA GLU A 336 -18.01 -19.37 8.54
C GLU A 336 -16.59 -18.94 8.13
N ASP A 337 -15.58 -19.65 8.66
CA ASP A 337 -14.18 -19.36 8.37
C ASP A 337 -13.83 -19.57 6.89
N ASN A 338 -14.45 -20.57 6.26
CA ASN A 338 -14.12 -21.04 4.91
C ASN A 338 -15.15 -20.58 3.87
N TRP A 339 -14.64 -20.11 2.72
CA TRP A 339 -15.46 -19.85 1.53
C TRP A 339 -15.92 -21.16 0.88
N ARG A 340 -17.17 -21.20 0.43
CA ARG A 340 -17.75 -22.31 -0.37
C ARG A 340 -18.06 -21.83 -1.77
N TYR A 341 -17.99 -22.70 -2.78
CA TYR A 341 -18.35 -22.35 -4.15
C TYR A 341 -19.83 -22.62 -4.44
N ALA A 342 -20.48 -21.66 -5.08
CA ALA A 342 -21.81 -21.84 -5.65
C ALA A 342 -21.73 -22.63 -6.96
N ILE A 343 -22.84 -23.22 -7.38
CA ILE A 343 -22.88 -24.10 -8.55
C ILE A 343 -23.73 -23.51 -9.66
N THR A 344 -23.31 -23.65 -10.91
CA THR A 344 -24.11 -23.30 -12.09
C THR A 344 -25.21 -24.33 -12.33
N GLY A 345 -26.15 -24.04 -13.24
CA GLY A 345 -27.16 -25.02 -13.68
C GLY A 345 -26.57 -26.31 -14.28
N ALA A 346 -25.29 -26.31 -14.64
CA ALA A 346 -24.55 -27.48 -15.13
C ALA A 346 -23.81 -28.24 -14.01
N ASN A 347 -24.06 -27.93 -12.73
CA ASN A 347 -23.33 -28.45 -11.56
C ASN A 347 -21.81 -28.18 -11.59
N SER A 348 -21.38 -27.10 -12.26
CA SER A 348 -20.00 -26.63 -12.24
C SER A 348 -19.82 -25.52 -11.21
N THR A 349 -18.65 -25.42 -10.58
CA THR A 349 -18.30 -24.29 -9.67
C THR A 349 -17.88 -23.03 -10.42
N SER A 350 -17.78 -23.11 -11.74
CA SER A 350 -17.34 -22.03 -12.59
C SER A 350 -18.15 -21.94 -13.89
N PHE A 351 -18.09 -20.76 -14.49
CA PHE A 351 -18.79 -20.39 -15.70
C PHE A 351 -17.83 -19.75 -16.70
N TRP A 352 -17.91 -20.20 -17.96
CA TRP A 352 -17.22 -19.64 -19.11
C TRP A 352 -18.11 -19.77 -20.35
N GLY A 353 -17.89 -18.92 -21.36
CA GLY A 353 -18.59 -18.99 -22.64
C GLY A 353 -18.51 -17.71 -23.46
N ILE A 354 -18.05 -17.83 -24.71
CA ILE A 354 -17.96 -16.70 -25.65
C ILE A 354 -19.31 -15.99 -25.78
N GLY A 355 -19.32 -14.66 -25.69
CA GLY A 355 -20.51 -13.84 -25.83
C GLY A 355 -21.46 -13.85 -24.62
N ALA A 356 -21.15 -14.62 -23.57
CA ALA A 356 -21.98 -14.66 -22.38
C ALA A 356 -21.94 -13.31 -21.63
N THR A 357 -23.12 -12.78 -21.31
CA THR A 357 -23.28 -11.51 -20.57
C THR A 357 -23.83 -11.71 -19.16
N GLU A 358 -24.29 -12.92 -18.85
CA GLU A 358 -24.91 -13.28 -17.58
C GLU A 358 -24.43 -14.67 -17.14
N ALA A 359 -24.02 -14.79 -15.88
CA ALA A 359 -23.71 -16.06 -15.24
C ALA A 359 -24.58 -16.22 -13.99
N ILE A 360 -25.25 -17.38 -13.87
CA ILE A 360 -26.19 -17.68 -12.79
C ILE A 360 -25.63 -18.82 -11.94
N PHE A 361 -25.51 -18.57 -10.64
CA PHE A 361 -25.02 -19.53 -9.66
C PHE A 361 -26.06 -19.74 -8.55
N THR A 362 -26.27 -21.00 -8.19
CA THR A 362 -27.22 -21.44 -7.16
C THR A 362 -26.48 -21.74 -5.86
N ILE A 363 -27.06 -21.30 -4.75
CA ILE A 363 -26.55 -21.54 -3.39
C ILE A 363 -27.53 -22.45 -2.64
N GLY A 364 -28.80 -22.02 -2.51
CA GLY A 364 -29.88 -22.78 -1.90
C GLY A 364 -29.67 -23.09 -0.41
N LYS A 365 -29.04 -22.19 0.35
CA LYS A 365 -28.74 -22.40 1.78
C LYS A 365 -29.40 -21.33 2.66
N PRO A 366 -30.03 -21.74 3.79
CA PRO A 366 -30.52 -20.80 4.78
C PRO A 366 -29.37 -20.25 5.64
N ALA A 367 -29.34 -18.94 5.86
CA ALA A 367 -28.36 -18.27 6.71
C ALA A 367 -28.95 -16.98 7.31
N ASN A 368 -28.42 -16.55 8.45
CA ASN A 368 -28.76 -15.26 9.05
C ASN A 368 -27.96 -14.11 8.42
N VAL A 369 -26.67 -14.36 8.20
CA VAL A 369 -25.70 -13.44 7.60
C VAL A 369 -25.08 -14.10 6.36
N TYR A 370 -24.81 -13.31 5.33
CA TYR A 370 -24.31 -13.77 4.04
C TYR A 370 -23.20 -12.87 3.51
N GLU A 371 -22.18 -13.47 2.93
CA GLU A 371 -21.14 -12.78 2.17
C GLU A 371 -20.97 -13.47 0.82
N VAL A 372 -20.78 -12.67 -0.24
CA VAL A 372 -20.53 -13.15 -1.59
C VAL A 372 -19.15 -12.72 -2.05
N GLY A 373 -18.44 -13.62 -2.71
CA GLY A 373 -17.21 -13.33 -3.41
C GLY A 373 -17.28 -13.80 -4.85
N ILE A 374 -16.61 -13.10 -5.75
CA ILE A 374 -16.45 -13.48 -7.14
C ILE A 374 -14.96 -13.59 -7.43
N GLU A 375 -14.56 -14.69 -8.05
CA GLU A 375 -13.21 -14.87 -8.56
C GLU A 375 -13.28 -14.92 -10.08
N THR A 376 -12.46 -14.11 -10.73
CA THR A 376 -12.26 -14.19 -12.18
C THR A 376 -10.89 -14.76 -12.48
N ARG A 377 -10.78 -15.55 -13.54
CA ARG A 377 -9.52 -16.13 -14.00
C ARG A 377 -9.43 -16.05 -15.52
N SER A 378 -8.21 -16.09 -16.05
CA SER A 378 -7.91 -16.20 -17.48
C SER A 378 -6.54 -16.85 -17.60
N ASN A 379 -6.41 -17.88 -18.44
CA ASN A 379 -5.12 -18.57 -18.61
C ASN A 379 -4.13 -17.69 -19.40
N SER A 380 -4.64 -16.81 -20.27
CA SER A 380 -3.83 -15.82 -20.98
C SER A 380 -3.48 -14.59 -20.13
N GLY A 381 -4.25 -14.30 -19.08
CA GLY A 381 -4.06 -13.17 -18.16
C GLY A 381 -4.39 -11.80 -18.76
N GLU A 382 -4.74 -11.72 -20.05
CA GLU A 382 -5.01 -10.46 -20.76
C GLU A 382 -6.50 -10.17 -20.96
N ASN A 383 -7.37 -11.17 -20.74
CA ASN A 383 -8.80 -11.09 -21.06
C ASN A 383 -9.68 -11.48 -19.86
N LEU A 384 -9.57 -10.71 -18.77
CA LEU A 384 -10.41 -10.95 -17.60
C LEU A 384 -11.87 -10.50 -17.83
N PRO A 385 -12.84 -11.24 -17.28
CA PRO A 385 -14.22 -10.81 -17.19
C PRO A 385 -14.37 -9.42 -16.59
N LYS A 386 -15.11 -8.54 -17.28
CA LYS A 386 -15.50 -7.22 -16.75
C LYS A 386 -16.88 -7.30 -16.15
N ILE A 387 -16.92 -7.42 -14.82
CA ILE A 387 -18.17 -7.52 -14.06
C ILE A 387 -18.82 -6.13 -13.94
N LEU A 388 -20.11 -6.05 -14.26
CA LEU A 388 -20.91 -4.83 -14.19
C LEU A 388 -21.74 -4.77 -12.91
N SER A 389 -22.33 -5.89 -12.49
CA SER A 389 -23.12 -5.97 -11.26
C SER A 389 -23.21 -7.40 -10.73
N ILE A 390 -23.36 -7.52 -9.41
CA ILE A 390 -23.63 -8.79 -8.72
C ILE A 390 -24.96 -8.63 -8.00
N THR A 391 -25.93 -9.50 -8.31
CA THR A 391 -27.27 -9.48 -7.73
C THR A 391 -27.53 -10.78 -7.01
N THR A 392 -27.77 -10.73 -5.70
CA THR A 392 -28.17 -11.90 -4.92
C THR A 392 -29.67 -11.86 -4.64
N TYR A 393 -30.38 -12.92 -5.02
CA TYR A 393 -31.79 -13.11 -4.69
C TYR A 393 -31.91 -13.97 -3.43
N PHE A 394 -32.71 -13.48 -2.48
CA PHE A 394 -32.99 -14.19 -1.24
C PHE A 394 -34.47 -14.08 -0.86
N GLU A 395 -34.92 -15.05 -0.09
CA GLU A 395 -36.27 -15.10 0.46
C GLU A 395 -36.20 -15.18 1.99
N TRP A 396 -37.21 -14.64 2.66
CA TRP A 396 -37.32 -14.78 4.10
C TRP A 396 -37.70 -16.22 4.43
N GLY A 397 -36.97 -16.84 5.37
CA GLY A 397 -37.44 -18.09 5.96
C GLY A 397 -38.76 -17.83 6.67
N ASN A 398 -39.77 -18.67 6.42
CA ASN A 398 -41.09 -18.53 7.05
C ASN A 398 -40.95 -18.37 8.57
N GLU A 399 -41.52 -17.29 9.12
CA GLU A 399 -41.50 -17.00 10.57
C GLU A 399 -42.38 -17.98 11.40
N TYR A 400 -43.03 -18.96 10.76
CA TYR A 400 -43.98 -19.88 11.40
C TYR A 400 -44.01 -21.27 10.73
N ALA A 401 -42.99 -22.09 11.00
CA ALA A 401 -43.07 -23.55 10.82
C ALA A 401 -42.54 -24.25 12.07
#